data_AF-A0A2V7FPW2-F1
#
_entry.id   AF-A0A2V7FPW2-F1
#
_cell.length_a   1.000
_cell.length_b   1.000
_cell.length_c   1.000
_cell.angle_alpha   90.00
_cell.angle_beta   90.00
_cell.angle_gamma   90.00
#
_symmetry.space_group_name_H-M   'P 1'
#
loop_
_entity.id
_entity.type
_entity.pdbx_description
1 polymer ?
#
loop_
_entity_poly.entity_id
_entity_poly.type
_entity_poly.pdbx_seq_one_letter_code
_entity_poly.pdbx_strand_id
1 'polypeptide(L)'
;EAMTAAWSFVDYFGGKTDGEYRVTKRWSLEKGLGFAQTALFADKDIRAAFGKWADVDMLQKQAQLARAKEGMTPYYGTWDVFSRAELHKAYLGQQKPAETLASMAKRWEELKAKAK
;
A
#
# COMPACT_ATOMS: atom_id res chain seq x y z
N GLU A 1 -23.14 -3.86 -20.81
CA GLU A 1 -22.36 -5.10 -20.95
C GLU A 1 -20.90 -4.92 -20.54
N ALA A 2 -20.10 -4.07 -21.21
CA ALA A 2 -18.67 -3.89 -20.88
C ALA A 2 -18.40 -3.41 -19.43
N MET A 3 -19.16 -2.43 -18.92
CA MET A 3 -19.00 -1.92 -17.55
C MET A 3 -19.29 -3.01 -16.50
N THR A 4 -20.37 -3.77 -16.71
CA THR A 4 -20.74 -4.89 -15.84
C THR A 4 -19.67 -5.95 -15.83
N ALA A 5 -19.14 -6.32 -17.00
CA ALA A 5 -18.03 -7.27 -17.08
C ALA A 5 -16.78 -6.76 -16.36
N ALA A 6 -16.47 -5.47 -16.46
CA ALA A 6 -15.35 -4.85 -15.74
C ALA A 6 -15.53 -4.91 -14.21
N TRP A 7 -16.74 -4.63 -13.71
CA TRP A 7 -17.03 -4.76 -12.28
C TRP A 7 -16.96 -6.20 -11.80
N SER A 8 -17.59 -7.14 -12.50
CA SER A 8 -17.51 -8.57 -12.18
C SER A 8 -16.06 -9.08 -12.20
N PHE A 9 -15.23 -8.56 -13.11
CA PHE A 9 -13.80 -8.88 -13.15
C PHE A 9 -13.07 -8.38 -11.90
N VAL A 10 -13.29 -7.15 -11.47
CA VAL A 10 -12.71 -6.61 -10.23
C VAL A 10 -13.18 -7.39 -9.00
N ASP A 11 -14.47 -7.74 -8.94
CA ASP A 11 -15.04 -8.54 -7.85
C ASP A 11 -14.47 -9.95 -7.82
N TYR A 12 -14.21 -10.58 -8.97
CA TYR A 12 -13.53 -11.87 -9.02
C TYR A 12 -12.10 -11.80 -8.48
N PHE A 13 -11.38 -10.70 -8.75
CA PHE A 13 -9.99 -10.54 -8.34
C PHE A 13 -9.81 -10.22 -6.85
N GLY A 14 -10.66 -9.36 -6.28
CA GLY A 14 -10.54 -8.90 -4.89
C GLY A 14 -11.61 -9.45 -3.93
N GLY A 15 -12.71 -9.94 -4.46
CA GLY A 15 -13.87 -10.43 -3.72
C GLY A 15 -13.86 -11.96 -3.56
N LYS A 16 -15.00 -12.47 -3.08
CA LYS A 16 -15.22 -13.91 -2.89
C LYS A 16 -15.86 -14.51 -4.13
N THR A 17 -15.36 -15.67 -4.55
CA THR A 17 -16.00 -16.57 -5.51
C THR A 17 -16.33 -17.86 -4.79
N ASP A 18 -17.60 -18.25 -4.78
CA ASP A 18 -18.10 -19.41 -4.03
C ASP A 18 -17.70 -19.38 -2.54
N GLY A 19 -17.71 -18.19 -1.94
CA GLY A 19 -17.33 -17.99 -0.54
C GLY A 19 -15.82 -17.83 -0.27
N GLU A 20 -14.97 -18.01 -1.28
CA GLU A 20 -13.51 -18.04 -1.15
C GLU A 20 -12.80 -16.90 -1.88
N TYR A 21 -11.71 -16.39 -1.30
CA TYR A 21 -10.82 -15.40 -1.95
C TYR A 21 -9.83 -16.09 -2.90
N ARG A 22 -10.33 -16.66 -4.00
CA ARG A 22 -9.56 -17.53 -4.90
C ARG A 22 -8.30 -16.87 -5.46
N VAL A 23 -8.45 -15.70 -6.09
CA VAL A 23 -7.34 -15.01 -6.76
C VAL A 23 -6.33 -14.49 -5.74
N THR A 24 -6.80 -13.81 -4.69
CA THR A 24 -5.93 -13.28 -3.64
C THR A 24 -5.13 -14.39 -2.94
N LYS A 25 -5.79 -15.47 -2.49
CA LYS A 25 -5.11 -16.61 -1.84
C LYS A 25 -4.05 -17.21 -2.76
N ARG A 26 -4.39 -17.44 -4.04
CA ARG A 26 -3.44 -17.97 -5.03
C ARG A 26 -2.20 -17.09 -5.15
N TRP A 27 -2.35 -15.78 -5.29
CA TRP A 27 -1.21 -14.85 -5.39
C TRP A 27 -0.37 -14.80 -4.13
N SER A 28 -1.00 -14.85 -2.96
CA SER A 28 -0.28 -14.94 -1.69
C SER A 28 0.56 -16.22 -1.61
N LEU A 29 0.00 -17.37 -1.98
CA LEU A 29 0.71 -18.65 -1.94
C LEU A 29 1.79 -18.78 -3.01
N GLU A 30 1.50 -18.39 -4.26
CA GLU A 30 2.40 -18.59 -5.40
C GLU A 30 3.48 -17.51 -5.52
N LYS A 31 3.21 -16.29 -5.04
CA LYS A 31 4.06 -15.10 -5.25
C LYS A 31 4.47 -14.38 -3.97
N GLY A 32 3.98 -14.82 -2.81
CA GLY A 32 4.26 -14.16 -1.53
C GLY A 32 3.63 -12.76 -1.41
N LEU A 33 2.63 -12.45 -2.24
CA LEU A 33 1.97 -11.15 -2.20
C LEU A 33 1.08 -11.02 -0.97
N GLY A 34 1.21 -9.89 -0.27
CA GLY A 34 0.31 -9.53 0.84
C GLY A 34 -1.15 -9.37 0.39
N PHE A 35 -2.05 -9.28 1.36
CA PHE A 35 -3.49 -9.25 1.12
C PHE A 35 -4.18 -8.27 2.08
N ALA A 36 -5.31 -7.70 1.64
CA ALA A 36 -6.16 -6.82 2.46
C ALA A 36 -7.31 -7.60 3.13
N GLN A 37 -7.63 -8.79 2.63
CA GLN A 37 -8.70 -9.66 3.09
C GLN A 37 -8.28 -10.34 4.40
N THR A 38 -8.55 -9.69 5.53
CA THR A 38 -8.06 -10.10 6.87
C THR A 38 -8.46 -11.52 7.28
N ALA A 39 -9.56 -12.05 6.75
CA ALA A 39 -9.96 -13.44 6.97
C ALA A 39 -8.90 -14.47 6.53
N LEU A 40 -8.04 -14.11 5.56
CA LEU A 40 -6.96 -14.99 5.09
C LEU A 40 -5.87 -15.24 6.13
N PHE A 41 -5.75 -14.42 7.19
CA PHE A 41 -4.81 -14.71 8.29
C PHE A 41 -5.16 -15.98 9.07
N ALA A 42 -6.42 -16.42 9.04
CA ALA A 42 -6.88 -17.67 9.64
C ALA A 42 -6.73 -18.89 8.70
N ASP A 43 -6.41 -18.67 7.41
CA ASP A 43 -6.26 -19.76 6.45
C ASP A 43 -4.98 -20.55 6.71
N LYS A 44 -5.12 -21.88 6.85
CA LYS A 44 -4.01 -22.77 7.20
C LYS A 44 -2.87 -22.75 6.18
N ASP A 45 -3.19 -22.61 4.89
CA ASP A 45 -2.19 -22.64 3.82
C ASP A 45 -1.42 -21.32 3.80
N ILE A 46 -2.13 -20.20 4.02
CA ILE A 46 -1.51 -18.89 4.20
C ILE A 46 -0.57 -18.90 5.39
N ARG A 47 -1.02 -19.39 6.56
CA ARG A 47 -0.17 -19.48 7.76
C ARG A 47 1.06 -20.36 7.52
N ALA A 48 0.89 -21.51 6.85
CA ALA A 48 2.00 -22.39 6.52
C ALA A 48 2.98 -21.77 5.52
N ALA A 49 2.50 -20.99 4.54
CA ALA A 49 3.35 -20.35 3.54
C ALA A 49 4.11 -19.14 4.11
N PHE A 50 3.39 -18.23 4.79
CA PHE A 50 3.96 -16.99 5.34
C PHE A 50 4.78 -17.27 6.60
N GLY A 51 4.37 -18.24 7.42
CA GLY A 51 5.09 -18.64 8.62
C GLY A 51 6.52 -19.14 8.40
N LYS A 52 6.90 -19.42 7.14
CA LYS A 52 8.29 -19.75 6.77
C LYS A 52 9.22 -18.55 6.82
N TRP A 53 8.70 -17.33 6.73
CA TRP A 53 9.50 -16.11 6.59
C TRP A 53 8.95 -14.90 7.36
N ALA A 54 7.80 -15.01 8.02
CA ALA A 54 7.21 -13.95 8.83
C ALA A 54 6.42 -14.50 10.02
N ASP A 55 6.30 -13.68 11.07
CA ASP A 55 5.34 -13.90 12.17
C ASP A 55 3.94 -13.48 11.71
N VAL A 56 3.11 -14.46 11.38
CA VAL A 56 1.77 -14.23 10.83
C VAL A 56 0.84 -13.57 11.85
N ASP A 57 1.02 -13.86 13.14
CA ASP A 57 0.19 -13.25 14.19
C ASP A 57 0.57 -11.78 14.39
N MET A 58 1.85 -11.44 14.26
CA MET A 58 2.31 -10.04 14.22
C MET A 58 1.78 -9.31 12.99
N LEU A 59 1.84 -9.92 11.80
CA LEU A 59 1.27 -9.32 10.58
C LEU A 59 -0.23 -9.04 10.75
N GLN A 60 -0.98 -9.97 11.33
CA GLN A 60 -2.40 -9.78 11.61
C GLN A 60 -2.65 -8.61 12.57
N LYS A 61 -1.85 -8.48 13.63
CA LYS A 61 -1.91 -7.34 14.56
C LYS A 61 -1.61 -6.02 13.85
N GLN A 62 -0.57 -5.97 13.02
CA GLN A 62 -0.21 -4.78 12.25
C GLN A 62 -1.31 -4.37 11.27
N ALA A 63 -1.98 -5.33 10.64
CA ALA A 63 -3.10 -5.04 9.74
C ALA A 63 -4.24 -4.27 10.43
N GLN A 64 -4.48 -4.47 11.73
CA GLN A 64 -5.48 -3.72 12.50
C GLN A 64 -5.07 -2.26 12.78
N LEU A 65 -3.77 -1.98 12.71
CA LEU A 65 -3.21 -0.64 12.92
C LEU A 65 -3.10 0.17 11.63
N ALA A 66 -3.31 -0.48 10.47
CA ALA A 66 -3.24 0.18 9.18
C ALA A 66 -4.22 1.36 9.10
N ARG A 67 -3.79 2.43 8.42
CA ARG A 67 -4.59 3.62 8.15
C ARG A 67 -4.58 3.91 6.67
N ALA A 68 -5.71 4.40 6.16
CA ALA A 68 -5.74 4.98 4.83
C ALA A 68 -4.72 6.13 4.77
N LYS A 69 -3.97 6.19 3.67
CA LYS A 69 -3.00 7.25 3.49
C LYS A 69 -3.74 8.58 3.29
N GLU A 70 -3.59 9.48 4.25
CA GLU A 70 -4.15 10.83 4.17
C GLU A 70 -3.42 11.66 3.10
N GLY A 71 -4.09 12.65 2.54
CA GLY A 71 -3.47 13.60 1.61
C GLY A 71 -3.32 13.09 0.18
N MET A 72 -4.22 12.22 -0.31
CA MET A 72 -4.35 11.89 -1.75
C MET A 72 -4.87 13.08 -2.58
N THR A 73 -4.26 14.24 -2.41
CA THR A 73 -4.50 15.41 -3.25
C THR A 73 -4.10 15.10 -4.69
N PRO A 74 -4.67 15.77 -5.71
CA PRO A 74 -4.30 15.54 -7.11
C PRO A 74 -2.80 15.70 -7.39
N TYR A 75 -2.10 16.49 -6.57
CA TYR A 75 -0.67 16.75 -6.69
C TYR A 75 0.21 15.89 -5.76
N TYR A 76 -0.38 14.99 -4.96
CA TYR A 76 0.36 14.14 -4.03
C TYR A 76 1.43 13.31 -4.73
N GLY A 77 1.10 12.68 -5.87
CA GLY A 77 2.05 11.85 -6.61
C GLY A 77 3.30 12.62 -7.06
N THR A 78 3.12 13.86 -7.50
CA THR A 78 4.24 14.74 -7.87
C THR A 78 5.07 15.14 -6.65
N TRP A 79 4.42 15.45 -5.53
CA TRP A 79 5.10 15.78 -4.29
C TRP A 79 5.90 14.60 -3.71
N ASP A 80 5.34 13.39 -3.77
CA ASP A 80 5.92 12.15 -3.25
C ASP A 80 7.21 11.76 -4.00
N VAL A 81 7.21 11.90 -5.34
CA VAL A 81 8.43 11.71 -6.16
C VAL A 81 9.54 12.67 -5.75
N PHE A 82 9.23 13.95 -5.58
CA PHE A 82 10.19 14.96 -5.12
C PHE A 82 10.70 14.64 -3.71
N SER A 83 9.80 14.34 -2.79
CA SER A 83 10.10 14.12 -1.38
C SER A 83 11.02 12.92 -1.16
N ARG A 84 10.88 11.84 -1.93
CA ARG A 84 11.81 10.71 -1.87
C ARG A 84 13.26 11.11 -2.18
N ALA A 85 13.47 11.99 -3.16
CA ALA A 85 14.81 12.46 -3.49
C ALA A 85 15.41 13.31 -2.36
N GLU A 86 14.61 14.16 -1.73
CA GLU A 86 15.04 14.97 -0.58
C GLU A 86 15.35 14.10 0.66
N LEU A 87 14.56 13.06 0.91
CA LEU A 87 14.81 12.10 1.99
C LEU A 87 16.10 11.29 1.74
N HIS A 88 16.36 10.88 0.49
CA HIS A 88 17.62 10.20 0.16
C HIS A 88 18.85 11.06 0.48
N LYS A 89 18.81 12.35 0.17
CA LYS A 89 19.90 13.28 0.54
C LYS A 89 20.13 13.32 2.05
N ALA A 90 19.05 13.37 2.82
CA ALA A 90 19.14 13.35 4.29
C ALA A 90 19.75 12.05 4.82
N TYR A 91 19.30 10.89 4.31
CA TYR A 91 19.83 9.59 4.70
C TYR A 91 21.31 9.43 4.38
N LEU A 92 21.77 10.04 3.29
CA LEU A 92 23.18 10.05 2.88
C LEU A 92 24.01 11.14 3.56
N GLY A 93 23.41 11.94 4.47
CA GLY A 93 24.10 13.03 5.16
C GLY A 93 24.43 14.24 4.27
N GLN A 94 23.85 14.32 3.08
CA GLN A 94 24.07 15.40 2.10
C GLN A 94 23.25 16.66 2.41
N GLN A 95 22.23 16.53 3.26
CA GLN A 95 21.32 17.60 3.64
C GLN A 95 20.85 17.38 5.08
N LYS A 96 20.68 18.45 5.87
CA LYS A 96 20.22 18.29 7.26
C LYS A 96 18.72 17.93 7.28
N PRO A 97 18.24 17.14 8.27
CA PRO A 97 16.82 16.78 8.36
C PRO A 97 15.87 17.99 8.34
N ALA A 98 16.22 19.07 9.05
CA ALA A 98 15.40 20.29 9.08
C ALA A 98 15.29 20.96 7.69
N GLU A 99 16.38 20.99 6.93
CA GLU A 99 16.41 21.55 5.57
C GLU A 99 15.60 20.68 4.59
N THR A 100 15.73 19.35 4.70
CA THR A 100 14.90 18.38 3.95
C THR A 100 13.42 18.58 4.20
N LEU A 101 13.00 18.69 5.46
CA LEU A 101 11.59 18.92 5.80
C LEU A 101 11.09 20.28 5.26
N ALA A 102 11.90 21.34 5.38
CA ALA A 102 11.55 22.66 4.85
C ALA A 102 11.39 22.65 3.32
N SER A 103 12.29 21.97 2.61
CA SER A 103 12.24 21.79 1.15
C SER A 103 10.97 21.04 0.71
N MET A 104 10.65 19.93 1.39
CA MET A 104 9.42 19.16 1.15
C MET A 104 8.15 19.98 1.42
N ALA A 105 8.12 20.77 2.50
CA ALA A 105 7.00 21.63 2.84
C ALA A 105 6.81 22.77 1.83
N LYS A 106 7.90 23.42 1.39
CA LYS A 106 7.85 24.44 0.35
C LYS A 106 7.27 23.87 -0.94
N ARG A 107 7.72 22.68 -1.37
CA ARG A 107 7.21 22.04 -2.58
C ARG A 107 5.72 21.71 -2.49
N TRP A 108 5.24 21.31 -1.30
CA TRP A 108 3.83 21.07 -1.06
C TRP A 108 3.00 22.34 -1.32
N GLU A 109 3.38 23.48 -0.73
CA GLU A 109 2.64 24.73 -0.90
C GLU A 109 2.69 25.24 -2.36
N GLU A 110 3.82 25.08 -3.06
CA GLU A 110 3.92 25.38 -4.50
C GLU A 110 2.91 24.58 -5.34
N LEU A 111 2.79 23.27 -5.08
CA LEU A 111 1.89 22.39 -5.81
C LEU A 111 0.43 22.67 -5.46
N LYS A 112 0.14 22.91 -4.19
CA LYS A 112 -1.17 23.31 -3.71
C LYS A 112 -1.64 24.62 -4.34
N ALA A 113 -0.76 25.60 -4.51
CA ALA A 113 -1.08 26.86 -5.17
C ALA A 113 -1.41 26.68 -6.66
N LYS A 114 -0.75 25.74 -7.35
CA LYS A 114 -0.98 25.41 -8.77
C LYS A 114 -2.21 24.54 -9.02
N ALA A 115 -2.70 23.85 -7.99
CA ALA A 115 -3.85 22.96 -8.07
C ALA A 115 -5.19 23.66 -7.78
N LYS A 116 -5.16 24.97 -7.48
CA LYS A 116 -6.34 25.84 -7.49
C LYS A 116 -6.66 26.26 -8.91
#